data_AF-A0A941L7K4-F1
#
_entry.id   AF-A0A941L7K4-F1
#
_cell.length_a   1.000
_cell.length_b   1.000
_cell.length_c   1.000
_cell.angle_alpha   90.00
_cell.angle_beta   90.00
_cell.angle_gamma   90.00
#
_symmetry.space_group_name_H-M   'P 1'
#
loop_
_entity.id
_entity.type
_entity.pdbx_description
1 polymer ?
#
loop_
_entity_poly.entity_id
_entity_poly.type
_entity_poly.pdbx_seq_one_letter_code
_entity_poly.pdbx_strand_id
1 'polypeptide(L)'
;VYVEPNEELCAVSKHNFEVLGANIEIQNSTAENVLKQSSDHFDWIFIDPSRRDDAENRVYALEDCIPNVIVLEEQLLNSAKNVLIKASPMLDIKKTLEQFSSCYKVQIVAVDNEVKELLLYLRKGNDEEAVIEAWNISDKREEEQFSFKYSQEESCGFDIGGPQKYLYEPNATLMKAGAYKLIASKFGVQKLHSNTHLYTSDELIESFPGKKLVIKEVFSPAKKEIKKRVKNGTVNVIVRNYPMGANEIKKKFGLKDGGDHFLIFCETEAVGLRAIWCERV
;
A
#
# COMPACT_ATOMS: atom_id res chain seq x y z
N VAL A 1 -10.36 27.51 -3.26
CA VAL A 1 -9.09 28.25 -3.38
C VAL A 1 -8.00 27.26 -3.74
N TYR A 2 -7.17 27.57 -4.72
CA TYR A 2 -5.96 26.85 -5.09
C TYR A 2 -4.74 27.72 -4.74
N VAL A 3 -3.74 27.15 -4.09
CA VAL A 3 -2.56 27.84 -3.59
C VAL A 3 -1.33 27.21 -4.22
N GLU A 4 -0.50 28.01 -4.87
CA GLU A 4 0.71 27.55 -5.58
C GLU A 4 1.83 28.59 -5.42
N PRO A 5 2.94 28.27 -4.74
CA PRO A 5 4.01 29.23 -4.52
C PRO A 5 4.82 29.55 -5.79
N ASN A 6 4.90 28.66 -6.77
CA ASN A 6 5.62 28.92 -8.02
C ASN A 6 4.76 29.75 -8.98
N GLU A 7 5.23 30.95 -9.32
CA GLU A 7 4.49 31.91 -10.16
C GLU A 7 4.16 31.35 -11.56
N GLU A 8 5.10 30.63 -12.19
CA GLU A 8 4.91 30.04 -13.52
C GLU A 8 3.87 28.91 -13.48
N LEU A 9 3.97 27.98 -12.51
CA LEU A 9 2.98 26.92 -12.32
C LEU A 9 1.61 27.49 -11.98
N CYS A 10 1.56 28.56 -11.19
CA CYS A 10 0.32 29.24 -10.84
C CYS A 10 -0.37 29.82 -12.09
N ALA A 11 0.38 30.46 -12.98
CA ALA A 11 -0.13 30.97 -14.26
C ALA A 11 -0.62 29.84 -15.18
N VAL A 12 0.11 28.73 -15.26
CA VAL A 12 -0.30 27.53 -16.02
C VAL A 12 -1.58 26.92 -15.46
N SER A 13 -1.66 26.73 -14.14
CA SER A 13 -2.86 26.21 -13.46
C SER A 13 -4.06 27.11 -13.70
N LYS A 14 -3.89 28.44 -13.67
CA LYS A 14 -4.96 29.39 -13.99
C LYS A 14 -5.51 29.18 -15.39
N HIS A 15 -4.64 29.15 -16.39
CA HIS A 15 -5.04 28.90 -17.77
C HIS A 15 -5.80 27.56 -17.90
N ASN A 16 -5.28 26.50 -17.28
CA ASN A 16 -5.91 25.17 -17.33
C ASN A 16 -7.30 25.16 -16.68
N PHE A 17 -7.49 25.83 -15.55
CA PHE A 17 -8.78 25.92 -14.89
C PHE A 17 -9.81 26.70 -15.73
N GLU A 18 -9.39 27.77 -16.40
CA GLU A 18 -10.23 28.51 -17.35
C GLU A 18 -10.67 27.62 -18.52
N VAL A 19 -9.75 26.86 -19.11
CA VAL A 19 -10.04 25.89 -20.20
C VAL A 19 -10.99 24.79 -19.74
N LEU A 20 -10.84 24.31 -18.50
CA LEU A 20 -11.70 23.28 -17.91
C LEU A 20 -13.06 23.84 -17.42
N GLY A 21 -13.28 25.17 -17.48
CA GLY A 21 -14.49 25.80 -16.96
C GLY A 21 -14.64 25.70 -15.44
N ALA A 22 -13.54 25.52 -14.71
CA ALA A 22 -13.53 25.38 -13.27
C ALA A 22 -13.53 26.75 -12.58
N ASN A 23 -14.48 26.99 -11.67
CA ASN A 23 -14.53 28.21 -10.87
C ASN A 23 -13.59 28.11 -9.66
N ILE A 24 -12.31 28.41 -9.88
CA ILE A 24 -11.25 28.29 -8.86
C ILE A 24 -10.60 29.64 -8.62
N GLU A 25 -10.71 30.15 -7.39
CA GLU A 25 -9.87 31.26 -6.92
C GLU A 25 -8.44 30.77 -6.72
N ILE A 26 -7.47 31.48 -7.29
CA ILE A 26 -6.06 31.10 -7.28
C ILE A 26 -5.25 32.15 -6.52
N GLN A 27 -4.35 31.68 -5.67
CA GLN A 27 -3.43 32.52 -4.91
C GLN A 27 -1.99 32.04 -5.14
N ASN A 28 -1.14 32.91 -5.70
CA ASN A 28 0.29 32.66 -5.77
C ASN A 28 0.93 32.97 -4.41
N SER A 29 0.99 31.97 -3.53
CA SER A 29 1.46 32.11 -2.16
C SER A 29 1.85 30.73 -1.62
N THR A 30 2.48 30.70 -0.45
CA THR A 30 2.73 29.45 0.27
C THR A 30 1.51 29.08 1.11
N ALA A 31 1.33 27.79 1.39
CA ALA A 31 0.25 27.31 2.26
C ALA A 31 0.33 27.97 3.65
N GLU A 32 1.53 28.10 4.21
CA GLU A 32 1.81 28.75 5.49
C GLU A 32 1.31 30.19 5.53
N ASN A 33 1.53 30.94 4.45
CA ASN A 33 1.11 32.34 4.38
C ASN A 33 -0.41 32.45 4.27
N VAL A 34 -1.03 31.63 3.42
CA VAL A 34 -2.50 31.60 3.27
C VAL A 34 -3.18 31.21 4.58
N LEU A 35 -2.70 30.17 5.27
CA LEU A 35 -3.25 29.73 6.56
C LEU A 35 -3.05 30.78 7.67
N LYS A 36 -2.01 31.61 7.61
CA LYS A 36 -1.77 32.69 8.58
C LYS A 36 -2.63 33.93 8.33
N GLN A 37 -2.91 34.25 7.06
CA GLN A 37 -3.56 35.49 6.66
C GLN A 37 -5.07 35.37 6.47
N SER A 38 -5.53 34.19 6.05
CA SER A 38 -6.96 33.95 5.83
C SER A 38 -7.70 33.83 7.16
N SER A 39 -8.90 34.40 7.20
CA SER A 39 -9.89 34.16 8.26
C SER A 39 -11.01 33.23 7.80
N ASP A 40 -10.87 32.66 6.60
CA ASP A 40 -11.85 31.77 6.02
C ASP A 40 -11.82 30.42 6.73
N HIS A 41 -12.98 29.77 6.76
CA HIS A 41 -13.11 28.42 7.26
C HIS A 41 -13.62 27.51 6.15
N PHE A 42 -12.81 26.55 5.76
CA PHE A 42 -13.09 25.66 4.64
C PHE A 42 -13.79 24.38 5.09
N ASP A 43 -14.58 23.76 4.22
CA ASP A 43 -15.12 22.42 4.50
C ASP A 43 -14.02 21.34 4.41
N TRP A 44 -13.09 21.52 3.48
CA TRP A 44 -11.93 20.66 3.25
C TRP A 44 -10.70 21.49 2.92
N ILE A 45 -9.56 21.08 3.47
CA ILE A 45 -8.24 21.40 2.94
C ILE A 45 -7.61 20.13 2.42
N PHE A 46 -7.14 20.15 1.17
CA PHE A 46 -6.28 19.11 0.61
C PHE A 46 -4.85 19.65 0.50
N ILE A 47 -3.87 18.85 0.90
CA ILE A 47 -2.46 19.22 0.85
C ILE A 47 -1.59 18.05 0.38
N ASP A 48 -0.73 18.31 -0.60
CA ASP A 48 0.23 17.35 -1.16
C ASP A 48 1.65 17.91 -0.97
N PRO A 49 2.30 17.65 0.16
CA PRO A 49 3.62 18.19 0.45
C PRO A 49 4.66 17.74 -0.57
N SER A 50 5.42 18.70 -1.10
CA SER A 50 6.56 18.43 -1.95
C SER A 50 7.57 17.58 -1.17
N ARG A 51 8.02 16.50 -1.81
CA ARG A 51 9.07 15.63 -1.29
C ARG A 51 10.45 15.98 -1.85
N ARG A 52 10.65 17.24 -2.21
CA ARG A 52 11.95 17.75 -2.67
C ARG A 52 12.43 18.75 -1.65
N ASP A 53 13.67 18.58 -1.21
CA ASP A 53 14.36 19.61 -0.44
C ASP A 53 14.77 20.78 -1.35
N ASP A 54 15.37 21.82 -0.75
CA ASP A 54 15.84 23.01 -1.47
C ASP A 54 16.94 22.70 -2.51
N ALA A 55 17.57 21.52 -2.43
CA ALA A 55 18.57 21.02 -3.38
C ALA A 55 17.97 20.02 -4.39
N GLU A 56 16.65 19.95 -4.49
CA GLU A 56 15.86 19.04 -5.33
C GLU A 56 16.04 17.54 -5.05
N ASN A 57 16.69 17.17 -3.95
CA ASN A 57 16.83 15.78 -3.55
C ASN A 57 15.49 15.24 -3.05
N ARG A 58 15.26 13.96 -3.33
CA ARG A 58 14.05 13.28 -2.87
C ARG A 58 14.14 12.97 -1.39
N VAL A 59 13.24 13.55 -0.61
CA VAL A 59 13.02 13.21 0.80
C VAL A 59 11.88 12.20 0.96
N TYR A 60 11.85 11.52 2.11
CA TYR A 60 10.87 10.45 2.36
C TYR A 60 10.07 10.66 3.65
N ALA A 61 10.64 11.31 4.67
CA ALA A 61 9.92 11.61 5.90
C ALA A 61 9.02 12.84 5.73
N LEU A 62 7.88 12.88 6.43
CA LEU A 62 6.95 14.01 6.35
C LEU A 62 7.52 15.30 6.95
N GLU A 63 8.40 15.19 7.94
CA GLU A 63 9.09 16.32 8.56
C GLU A 63 10.01 17.08 7.60
N ASP A 64 10.51 16.39 6.58
CA ASP A 64 11.39 16.96 5.54
C ASP A 64 10.61 17.47 4.32
N CYS A 65 9.30 17.20 4.25
CA CYS A 65 8.47 17.66 3.14
C CYS A 65 8.12 19.13 3.27
N ILE A 66 7.85 19.78 2.14
CA ILE A 66 7.52 21.20 2.06
C ILE A 66 6.10 21.37 1.48
N PRO A 67 5.15 21.95 2.23
CA PRO A 67 5.32 22.43 3.61
C PRO A 67 5.37 21.27 4.62
N ASN A 68 5.96 21.53 5.78
CA ASN A 68 5.99 20.55 6.87
C ASN A 68 4.59 20.46 7.51
N VAL A 69 3.83 19.47 7.08
CA VAL A 69 2.44 19.26 7.52
C VAL A 69 2.29 18.82 8.98
N ILE A 70 3.35 18.29 9.60
CA ILE A 70 3.34 17.99 11.04
C ILE A 70 3.29 19.30 11.83
N VAL A 71 4.12 20.27 11.44
CA VAL A 71 4.15 21.60 12.08
C VAL A 71 2.87 22.39 11.78
N LEU A 72 2.28 22.22 10.60
CA LEU A 72 1.07 22.92 10.19
C LEU A 72 -0.24 22.30 10.68
N GLU A 73 -0.21 21.14 11.34
CA GLU A 73 -1.41 20.37 11.69
C GLU A 73 -2.47 21.23 12.41
N GLU A 74 -2.07 21.97 13.45
CA GLU A 74 -3.00 22.80 14.22
C GLU A 74 -3.63 23.91 13.36
N GLN A 75 -2.83 24.56 12.51
CA GLN A 75 -3.33 25.62 11.63
C GLN A 75 -4.29 25.07 10.58
N LEU A 76 -3.98 23.93 9.99
CA LEU A 76 -4.84 23.23 9.04
C LEU A 76 -6.19 22.87 9.68
N LEU A 77 -6.17 22.27 10.87
CA LEU A 77 -7.37 21.86 11.61
C LEU A 77 -8.20 23.04 12.14
N ASN A 78 -7.59 24.19 12.38
CA ASN A 78 -8.32 25.41 12.74
C ASN A 78 -8.97 26.09 11.53
N SER A 79 -8.36 25.92 10.35
CA SER A 79 -8.81 26.55 9.10
C SER A 79 -9.85 25.72 8.34
N ALA A 80 -10.06 24.44 8.70
CA ALA A 80 -11.04 23.61 8.02
C ALA A 80 -11.70 22.55 8.90
N LYS A 81 -12.91 22.12 8.51
CA LYS A 81 -13.62 21.00 9.16
C LYS A 81 -12.89 19.67 8.96
N ASN A 82 -12.33 19.46 7.76
CA ASN A 82 -11.60 18.26 7.40
C ASN A 82 -10.29 18.63 6.70
N VAL A 83 -9.25 17.85 6.95
CA VAL A 83 -7.96 17.98 6.29
C VAL A 83 -7.60 16.65 5.66
N LEU A 84 -7.20 16.67 4.40
CA LEU A 84 -6.73 15.52 3.64
C LEU A 84 -5.27 15.74 3.25
N ILE A 85 -4.37 14.96 3.84
CA ILE A 85 -2.95 14.99 3.51
C ILE A 85 -2.65 13.84 2.57
N LYS A 86 -2.13 14.15 1.38
CA LYS A 86 -1.54 13.14 0.50
C LYS A 86 -0.11 12.86 0.93
N ALA A 87 0.23 11.58 0.97
CA ALA A 87 1.49 11.11 1.50
C ALA A 87 2.08 9.97 0.64
N SER A 88 3.40 9.85 0.72
CA SER A 88 4.17 8.86 -0.04
C SER A 88 3.78 7.43 0.36
N PRO A 89 3.64 6.49 -0.60
CA PRO A 89 3.39 5.08 -0.29
C PRO A 89 4.55 4.41 0.46
N MET A 90 5.70 5.09 0.55
CA MET A 90 6.87 4.62 1.31
C MET A 90 6.77 4.84 2.83
N LEU A 91 5.87 5.71 3.31
CA LEU A 91 5.74 5.99 4.74
C LEU A 91 5.22 4.79 5.53
N ASP A 92 5.75 4.58 6.72
CA ASP A 92 5.19 3.61 7.66
C ASP A 92 3.90 4.16 8.27
N ILE A 93 2.79 3.44 8.08
CA ILE A 93 1.45 3.93 8.48
C ILE A 93 1.34 4.05 10.00
N LYS A 94 1.91 3.10 10.77
CA LYS A 94 1.85 3.15 12.24
C LYS A 94 2.63 4.36 12.76
N LYS A 95 3.86 4.56 12.28
CA LYS A 95 4.66 5.75 12.63
C LYS A 95 3.96 7.05 12.22
N THR A 96 3.31 7.08 11.06
CA THR A 96 2.55 8.26 10.63
C THR A 96 1.37 8.55 11.56
N LEU A 97 0.62 7.53 12.00
CA LEU A 97 -0.47 7.73 12.96
C LEU A 97 0.00 8.23 14.33
N GLU A 98 1.20 7.83 14.77
CA GLU A 98 1.83 8.36 15.98
C GLU A 98 2.16 9.87 15.86
N GLN A 99 2.38 10.36 14.63
CA GLN A 99 2.67 11.78 14.36
C GLN A 99 1.42 12.65 14.21
N PHE A 100 0.24 12.06 13.97
CA PHE A 100 -1.02 12.79 13.75
C PHE A 100 -2.15 12.21 14.60
N SER A 101 -2.28 12.68 15.85
CA SER A 101 -3.34 12.22 16.75
C SER A 101 -4.75 12.57 16.25
N SER A 102 -4.87 13.60 15.41
CA SER A 102 -6.15 14.00 14.80
C SER A 102 -6.57 13.12 13.61
N CYS A 103 -5.70 12.22 13.15
CA CYS A 103 -5.97 11.34 12.02
C CYS A 103 -7.00 10.27 12.43
N TYR A 104 -8.14 10.27 11.75
CA TYR A 104 -9.23 9.32 12.01
C TYR A 104 -9.37 8.25 10.92
N LYS A 105 -8.69 8.43 9.78
CA LYS A 105 -8.70 7.46 8.69
C LYS A 105 -7.44 7.56 7.83
N VAL A 106 -6.89 6.42 7.45
CA VAL A 106 -5.83 6.31 6.44
C VAL A 106 -6.35 5.49 5.28
N GLN A 107 -6.35 6.06 4.08
CA GLN A 107 -6.62 5.31 2.85
C GLN A 107 -5.32 4.97 2.14
N ILE A 108 -5.21 3.72 1.70
CA ILE A 108 -4.10 3.19 0.91
C ILE A 108 -4.66 2.92 -0.48
N VAL A 109 -4.17 3.66 -1.47
CA VAL A 109 -4.69 3.58 -2.84
C VAL A 109 -3.66 2.91 -3.74
N ALA A 110 -4.06 1.82 -4.40
CA ALA A 110 -3.30 1.20 -5.47
C ALA A 110 -4.07 1.20 -6.78
N VAL A 111 -3.31 1.28 -7.87
CA VAL A 111 -3.81 1.04 -9.23
C VAL A 111 -3.04 -0.14 -9.79
N ASP A 112 -3.75 -1.14 -10.31
CA ASP A 112 -3.20 -2.40 -10.83
C ASP A 112 -2.17 -3.04 -9.89
N ASN A 113 -2.52 -3.12 -8.61
CA ASN A 113 -1.70 -3.72 -7.57
C ASN A 113 -0.36 -3.01 -7.30
N GLU A 114 -0.25 -1.72 -7.65
CA GLU A 114 0.85 -0.85 -7.27
C GLU A 114 0.34 0.29 -6.39
N VAL A 115 0.81 0.36 -5.13
CA VAL A 115 0.40 1.43 -4.19
C VAL A 115 0.94 2.77 -4.68
N LYS A 116 0.03 3.70 -4.96
CA LYS A 116 0.35 5.02 -5.49
C LYS A 116 0.51 6.05 -4.38
N GLU A 117 -0.36 6.00 -3.38
CA GLU A 117 -0.40 7.01 -2.32
C GLU A 117 -1.08 6.52 -1.04
N LEU A 118 -0.77 7.23 0.04
CA LEU A 118 -1.51 7.21 1.28
C LEU A 118 -2.26 8.52 1.42
N LEU A 119 -3.50 8.47 1.90
CA LEU A 119 -4.31 9.64 2.16
C LEU A 119 -4.69 9.65 3.65
N LEU A 120 -4.23 10.65 4.37
CA LEU A 120 -4.49 10.82 5.81
C LEU A 120 -5.66 11.79 5.97
N TYR A 121 -6.71 11.35 6.64
CA TYR A 121 -7.89 12.14 6.93
C TYR A 121 -7.84 12.59 8.37
N LEU A 122 -7.75 13.89 8.57
CA LEU A 122 -7.62 14.53 9.87
C LEU A 122 -8.89 15.34 10.15
N ARG A 123 -9.32 15.34 11.41
CA ARG A 123 -10.42 16.18 11.91
C ARG A 123 -10.09 16.66 13.31
N LYS A 124 -10.49 17.88 13.64
CA LYS A 124 -10.25 18.46 14.97
C LYS A 124 -11.02 17.67 16.04
N GLY A 125 -10.36 17.37 17.16
CA GLY A 125 -10.97 16.66 18.29
C GLY A 125 -11.29 15.19 18.01
N ASN A 126 -10.55 14.52 17.12
CA ASN A 126 -10.66 13.08 16.97
C ASN A 126 -9.99 12.35 18.15
N ASP A 127 -10.78 11.62 18.93
CA ASP A 127 -10.29 10.77 20.02
C ASP A 127 -10.40 9.27 19.69
N GLU A 128 -10.87 8.92 18.49
CA GLU A 128 -11.05 7.53 18.06
C GLU A 128 -9.83 7.01 17.31
N GLU A 129 -9.55 5.71 17.48
CA GLU A 129 -8.55 5.01 16.68
C GLU A 129 -8.88 5.09 15.18
N ALA A 130 -7.86 5.43 14.39
CA ALA A 130 -7.97 5.58 12.95
C ALA A 130 -8.39 4.28 12.24
N VAL A 131 -9.27 4.42 11.25
CA VAL A 131 -9.65 3.33 10.36
C VAL A 131 -8.64 3.26 9.21
N ILE A 132 -8.11 2.07 8.93
CA ILE A 132 -7.28 1.79 7.76
C ILE A 132 -8.19 1.25 6.65
N GLU A 133 -8.14 1.88 5.49
CA GLU A 133 -8.87 1.47 4.29
C GLU A 133 -7.91 1.19 3.14
N ALA A 134 -7.89 -0.05 2.68
CA ALA A 134 -7.13 -0.49 1.52
C ALA A 134 -8.03 -0.53 0.29
N TRP A 135 -7.62 0.15 -0.78
CA TRP A 135 -8.33 0.26 -2.04
C TRP A 135 -7.38 -0.12 -3.19
N ASN A 136 -7.58 -1.29 -3.77
CA ASN A 136 -6.89 -1.68 -4.99
C ASN A 136 -7.86 -1.59 -6.18
N ILE A 137 -7.61 -0.63 -7.05
CA ILE A 137 -8.43 -0.31 -8.21
C ILE A 137 -7.75 -0.92 -9.43
N SER A 138 -8.50 -1.64 -10.25
CA SER A 138 -8.01 -2.15 -11.54
C SER A 138 -8.54 -1.33 -12.70
N ASP A 139 -7.85 -1.39 -13.85
CA ASP A 139 -8.33 -0.82 -15.12
C ASP A 139 -9.73 -1.31 -15.54
N LYS A 140 -10.15 -2.48 -15.05
CA LYS A 140 -11.50 -3.04 -15.29
C LYS A 140 -12.56 -2.49 -14.33
N ARG A 141 -12.21 -1.54 -13.44
CA ARG A 141 -13.04 -1.03 -12.34
C ARG A 141 -13.53 -2.12 -11.38
N GLU A 142 -12.81 -3.24 -11.30
CA GLU A 142 -12.95 -4.16 -10.18
C GLU A 142 -12.22 -3.53 -8.99
N GLU A 143 -12.96 -3.30 -7.91
CA GLU A 143 -12.47 -2.67 -6.68
C GLU A 143 -12.32 -3.73 -5.59
N GLU A 144 -11.08 -3.97 -5.15
CA GLU A 144 -10.82 -4.78 -3.97
C GLU A 144 -10.66 -3.85 -2.77
N GLN A 145 -11.64 -3.88 -1.85
CA GLN A 145 -11.65 -3.05 -0.66
C GLN A 145 -11.47 -3.88 0.61
N PHE A 146 -10.69 -3.35 1.55
CA PHE A 146 -10.58 -3.91 2.90
C PHE A 146 -10.46 -2.78 3.93
N SER A 147 -11.20 -2.88 5.03
CA SER A 147 -11.18 -1.90 6.12
C SER A 147 -11.05 -2.57 7.47
N PHE A 148 -10.24 -1.99 8.35
CA PHE A 148 -10.00 -2.47 9.71
C PHE A 148 -9.35 -1.39 10.59
N LYS A 149 -9.22 -1.67 11.88
CA LYS A 149 -8.41 -0.90 12.84
C LYS A 149 -7.22 -1.73 13.31
N TYR A 150 -6.09 -1.12 13.66
CA TYR A 150 -4.90 -1.87 14.09
C TYR A 150 -5.15 -2.70 15.34
N SER A 151 -5.97 -2.23 16.27
CA SER A 151 -6.41 -2.98 17.46
C SER A 151 -7.09 -4.31 17.11
N GLN A 152 -7.83 -4.36 16.00
CA GLN A 152 -8.46 -5.60 15.51
C GLN A 152 -7.40 -6.59 15.01
N GLU A 153 -6.39 -6.11 14.27
CA GLU A 153 -5.27 -6.94 13.80
C GLU A 153 -4.42 -7.47 14.96
N GLU A 154 -4.21 -6.65 15.99
CA GLU A 154 -3.41 -7.03 17.17
C GLU A 154 -4.10 -8.12 17.99
N SER A 155 -5.41 -7.99 18.20
CA SER A 155 -6.23 -8.93 18.97
C SER A 155 -6.71 -10.17 18.17
N CYS A 156 -6.58 -10.17 16.84
CA CYS A 156 -7.02 -11.27 16.00
C CYS A 156 -6.13 -12.53 16.18
N GLY A 157 -6.77 -13.68 16.37
CA GLY A 157 -6.14 -14.99 16.18
C GLY A 157 -6.10 -15.39 14.71
N PHE A 158 -5.21 -16.32 14.35
CA PHE A 158 -5.16 -16.90 13.00
C PHE A 158 -4.60 -18.32 13.08
N ASP A 159 -4.96 -19.12 12.09
CA ASP A 159 -4.47 -20.49 11.96
C ASP A 159 -3.27 -20.58 11.02
N ILE A 160 -2.36 -21.52 11.34
CA ILE A 160 -1.21 -21.85 10.53
C ILE A 160 -1.36 -23.27 10.01
N GLY A 161 -1.10 -23.45 8.72
CA GLY A 161 -1.22 -24.73 8.02
C GLY A 161 -0.10 -24.97 7.03
N GLY A 162 0.04 -26.23 6.60
CA GLY A 162 0.86 -26.57 5.44
C GLY A 162 0.19 -26.13 4.13
N PRO A 163 0.92 -26.12 3.00
CA PRO A 163 0.33 -25.84 1.70
C PRO A 163 -0.82 -26.81 1.37
N GLN A 164 -1.98 -26.26 1.00
CA GLN A 164 -3.19 -26.98 0.58
C GLN A 164 -3.39 -26.86 -0.94
N LYS A 165 -4.61 -27.06 -1.46
CA LYS A 165 -4.89 -27.01 -2.91
C LYS A 165 -4.68 -25.61 -3.52
N TYR A 166 -5.13 -24.56 -2.84
CA TYR A 166 -5.05 -23.18 -3.32
C TYR A 166 -4.10 -22.37 -2.46
N LEU A 167 -3.45 -21.39 -3.09
CA LEU A 167 -2.53 -20.45 -2.45
C LEU A 167 -2.88 -19.02 -2.84
N TYR A 168 -2.81 -18.13 -1.86
CA TYR A 168 -3.18 -16.74 -2.01
C TYR A 168 -2.05 -15.82 -1.59
N GLU A 169 -1.84 -14.78 -2.40
CA GLU A 169 -0.97 -13.66 -2.09
C GLU A 169 -1.82 -12.38 -2.06
N PRO A 170 -1.91 -11.67 -0.91
CA PRO A 170 -2.66 -10.44 -0.82
C PRO A 170 -2.17 -9.40 -1.81
N ASN A 171 -3.10 -8.53 -2.24
CA ASN A 171 -2.74 -7.38 -3.03
C ASN A 171 -1.79 -6.41 -2.27
N ALA A 172 -1.16 -5.49 -3.00
CA ALA A 172 -0.15 -4.59 -2.47
C ALA A 172 -0.69 -3.64 -1.39
N THR A 173 -1.98 -3.25 -1.46
CA THR A 173 -2.60 -2.42 -0.42
C THR A 173 -2.73 -3.15 0.91
N LEU A 174 -3.09 -4.43 0.89
CA LEU A 174 -3.18 -5.27 2.08
C LEU A 174 -1.80 -5.56 2.68
N MET A 175 -0.82 -5.81 1.81
CA MET A 175 0.58 -5.94 2.21
C MET A 175 1.09 -4.64 2.86
N LYS A 176 0.69 -3.48 2.34
CA LYS A 176 1.05 -2.18 2.90
C LYS A 176 0.32 -1.89 4.22
N ALA A 177 -0.95 -2.28 4.31
CA ALA A 177 -1.79 -2.04 5.48
C ALA A 177 -1.34 -2.84 6.71
N GLY A 178 -0.78 -4.04 6.48
CA GLY A 178 -0.38 -4.94 7.55
C GLY A 178 -1.53 -5.76 8.15
N ALA A 179 -2.62 -5.99 7.39
CA ALA A 179 -3.81 -6.74 7.84
C ALA A 179 -3.60 -8.27 7.82
N TYR A 180 -2.48 -8.77 8.33
CA TYR A 180 -1.99 -10.12 8.06
C TYR A 180 -2.78 -11.25 8.74
N LYS A 181 -3.28 -11.03 9.95
CA LYS A 181 -4.08 -12.00 10.71
C LYS A 181 -5.55 -11.87 10.34
N LEU A 182 -6.04 -10.64 10.18
CA LEU A 182 -7.42 -10.39 9.79
C LEU A 182 -7.76 -10.95 8.41
N ILE A 183 -6.82 -10.95 7.46
CA ILE A 183 -7.04 -11.63 6.17
C ILE A 183 -7.30 -13.13 6.39
N ALA A 184 -6.49 -13.80 7.22
CA ALA A 184 -6.68 -15.22 7.50
C ALA A 184 -8.06 -15.49 8.12
N SER A 185 -8.41 -14.74 9.15
CA SER A 185 -9.68 -14.87 9.86
C SER A 185 -10.88 -14.54 8.97
N LYS A 186 -10.86 -13.42 8.23
CA LYS A 186 -11.98 -12.94 7.42
C LYS A 186 -12.31 -13.88 6.26
N PHE A 187 -11.29 -14.47 5.64
CA PHE A 187 -11.48 -15.34 4.47
C PHE A 187 -11.47 -16.83 4.81
N GLY A 188 -11.33 -17.20 6.09
CA GLY A 188 -11.27 -18.60 6.52
C GLY A 188 -10.09 -19.37 5.93
N VAL A 189 -8.95 -18.70 5.73
CA VAL A 189 -7.74 -19.27 5.14
C VAL A 189 -6.63 -19.38 6.17
N GLN A 190 -5.75 -20.36 6.00
CA GLN A 190 -4.60 -20.56 6.90
C GLN A 190 -3.36 -19.86 6.38
N LYS A 191 -2.51 -19.32 7.26
CA LYS A 191 -1.19 -18.82 6.86
C LYS A 191 -0.21 -19.99 6.73
N LEU A 192 0.77 -19.88 5.83
CA LEU A 192 1.84 -20.87 5.73
C LEU A 192 2.85 -20.80 6.89
N HIS A 193 3.02 -19.61 7.47
CA HIS A 193 3.88 -19.30 8.61
C HIS A 193 3.50 -17.90 9.11
N SER A 194 3.80 -17.57 10.37
CA SER A 194 3.55 -16.24 10.96
C SER A 194 4.12 -15.08 10.11
N ASN A 195 5.37 -15.22 9.67
CA ASN A 195 6.08 -14.23 8.84
C ASN A 195 5.93 -14.44 7.32
N THR A 196 5.30 -15.53 6.88
CA THR A 196 5.04 -15.77 5.45
C THR A 196 3.65 -15.25 5.14
N HIS A 197 3.54 -14.08 4.53
CA HIS A 197 2.28 -13.45 4.13
C HIS A 197 1.68 -14.11 2.87
N LEU A 198 1.57 -15.44 2.91
CA LEU A 198 0.90 -16.31 1.96
C LEU A 198 -0.12 -17.16 2.72
N TYR A 199 -1.26 -17.40 2.08
CA TYR A 199 -2.39 -18.07 2.68
C TYR A 199 -2.80 -19.26 1.84
N THR A 200 -3.53 -20.21 2.41
CA THR A 200 -3.89 -21.45 1.73
C THR A 200 -5.23 -22.01 2.21
N SER A 201 -5.93 -22.72 1.33
CA SER A 201 -7.19 -23.42 1.60
C SER A 201 -7.39 -24.57 0.59
N ASP A 202 -8.21 -25.56 0.94
CA ASP A 202 -8.60 -26.65 0.06
C ASP A 202 -9.69 -26.23 -0.94
N GLU A 203 -10.56 -25.31 -0.54
CA GLU A 203 -11.59 -24.71 -1.38
C GLU A 203 -11.15 -23.33 -1.91
N LEU A 204 -11.58 -22.98 -3.11
CA LEU A 204 -11.19 -21.71 -3.74
C LEU A 204 -12.00 -20.55 -3.14
N ILE A 205 -11.30 -19.54 -2.62
CA ILE A 205 -11.89 -18.30 -2.14
C ILE A 205 -11.88 -17.28 -3.29
N GLU A 206 -12.98 -17.22 -4.05
CA GLU A 206 -13.09 -16.33 -5.21
C GLU A 206 -12.99 -14.85 -4.85
N SER A 207 -13.47 -14.49 -3.67
CA SER A 207 -13.46 -13.11 -3.17
C SER A 207 -12.13 -12.70 -2.52
N PHE A 208 -11.08 -13.55 -2.58
CA PHE A 208 -9.80 -13.21 -1.97
C PHE A 208 -9.14 -12.03 -2.72
N PRO A 209 -8.79 -10.93 -2.02
CA PRO A 209 -8.20 -9.74 -2.62
C PRO A 209 -6.71 -9.92 -2.93
N GLY A 210 -6.39 -10.17 -4.20
CA GLY A 210 -5.03 -10.43 -4.67
C GLY A 210 -4.91 -11.65 -5.58
N LYS A 211 -3.72 -12.24 -5.62
CA LYS A 211 -3.47 -13.40 -6.50
C LYS A 211 -4.05 -14.66 -5.89
N LYS A 212 -4.83 -15.37 -6.69
CA LYS A 212 -5.36 -16.71 -6.43
C LYS A 212 -4.62 -17.71 -7.32
N LEU A 213 -4.01 -18.73 -6.71
CA LEU A 213 -3.16 -19.70 -7.39
C LEU A 213 -3.55 -21.12 -7.01
N VAL A 214 -3.38 -22.06 -7.94
CA VAL A 214 -3.50 -23.51 -7.66
C VAL A 214 -2.11 -24.07 -7.43
N ILE A 215 -1.90 -24.72 -6.29
CA ILE A 215 -0.64 -25.43 -6.01
C ILE A 215 -0.64 -26.73 -6.82
N LYS A 216 0.43 -26.94 -7.57
CA LYS A 216 0.66 -28.19 -8.31
C LYS A 216 1.66 -29.09 -7.61
N GLU A 217 2.75 -28.49 -7.11
CA GLU A 217 3.81 -29.22 -6.44
C GLU A 217 4.49 -28.37 -5.37
N VAL A 218 4.88 -29.01 -4.27
CA VAL A 218 5.71 -28.44 -3.20
C VAL A 218 6.98 -29.27 -3.10
N PHE A 219 8.15 -28.63 -3.15
CA PHE A 219 9.44 -29.34 -3.15
C PHE A 219 10.55 -28.54 -2.48
N SER A 220 11.69 -29.20 -2.24
CA SER A 220 12.86 -28.53 -1.68
C SER A 220 13.45 -27.54 -2.69
N PRO A 221 13.98 -26.38 -2.25
CA PRO A 221 14.51 -25.33 -3.15
C PRO A 221 15.90 -25.69 -3.73
N ALA A 222 16.08 -26.94 -4.16
CA ALA A 222 17.31 -27.45 -4.75
C ALA A 222 17.39 -27.13 -6.25
N LYS A 223 18.59 -26.79 -6.74
CA LYS A 223 18.84 -26.45 -8.15
C LYS A 223 18.37 -27.54 -9.12
N LYS A 224 18.52 -28.82 -8.73
CA LYS A 224 18.08 -29.98 -9.53
C LYS A 224 16.56 -30.02 -9.68
N GLU A 225 15.83 -29.78 -8.61
CA GLU A 225 14.36 -29.77 -8.60
C GLU A 225 13.79 -28.61 -9.43
N ILE A 226 14.42 -27.43 -9.34
CA ILE A 226 14.02 -26.25 -10.12
C ILE A 226 14.24 -26.50 -11.61
N LYS A 227 15.44 -26.96 -12.01
CA LYS A 227 15.75 -27.25 -13.43
C LYS A 227 14.89 -28.36 -14.03
N LYS A 228 14.42 -29.30 -13.22
CA LYS A 228 13.51 -30.37 -13.67
C LYS A 228 12.17 -29.79 -14.16
N ARG A 229 11.67 -28.74 -13.51
CA ARG A 229 10.37 -28.12 -13.78
C ARG A 229 10.46 -26.94 -14.73
N VAL A 230 11.47 -26.08 -14.55
CA VAL A 230 11.67 -24.88 -15.37
C VAL A 230 12.72 -25.13 -16.44
N LYS A 231 12.31 -25.70 -17.58
CA LYS A 231 13.23 -26.08 -18.66
C LYS A 231 13.79 -24.88 -19.42
N ASN A 232 12.97 -23.86 -19.69
CA ASN A 232 13.34 -22.70 -20.52
C ASN A 232 13.77 -21.47 -19.68
N GLY A 233 13.84 -21.61 -18.35
CA GLY A 233 14.16 -20.51 -17.42
C GLY A 233 13.04 -19.49 -17.22
N THR A 234 11.96 -19.53 -17.99
CA THR A 234 10.84 -18.59 -17.87
C THR A 234 9.82 -19.06 -16.83
N VAL A 235 9.68 -18.30 -15.75
CA VAL A 235 8.67 -18.47 -14.68
C VAL A 235 8.58 -17.20 -13.84
N ASN A 236 7.38 -16.82 -13.39
CA ASN A 236 7.21 -15.71 -12.46
C ASN A 236 7.71 -16.09 -11.07
N VAL A 237 8.68 -15.36 -10.53
CA VAL A 237 9.28 -15.68 -9.20
C VAL A 237 8.68 -14.80 -8.11
N ILE A 238 8.10 -15.43 -7.09
CA ILE A 238 7.63 -14.76 -5.87
C ILE A 238 8.49 -15.22 -4.70
N VAL A 239 8.80 -14.31 -3.78
CA VAL A 239 9.61 -14.61 -2.60
C VAL A 239 8.95 -14.02 -1.35
N ARG A 240 8.73 -14.84 -0.32
CA ARG A 240 8.14 -14.43 0.96
C ARG A 240 8.83 -15.15 2.10
N ASN A 241 9.37 -14.42 3.07
CA ASN A 241 10.10 -14.99 4.22
C ASN A 241 11.11 -16.07 3.77
N TYR A 242 12.10 -15.66 2.99
CA TYR A 242 13.13 -16.55 2.44
C TYR A 242 14.49 -15.84 2.48
N PRO A 243 15.63 -16.55 2.70
CA PRO A 243 16.93 -15.90 2.91
C PRO A 243 17.53 -15.14 1.71
N MET A 244 16.95 -15.25 0.52
CA MET A 244 17.44 -14.64 -0.71
C MET A 244 16.34 -13.83 -1.38
N GLY A 245 16.68 -12.68 -1.97
CA GLY A 245 15.73 -11.86 -2.71
C GLY A 245 15.36 -12.44 -4.08
N ALA A 246 14.25 -11.98 -4.67
CA ALA A 246 13.77 -12.46 -5.98
C ALA A 246 14.82 -12.32 -7.09
N ASN A 247 15.52 -11.18 -7.14
CA ASN A 247 16.57 -10.96 -8.14
C ASN A 247 17.78 -11.88 -7.96
N GLU A 248 18.13 -12.23 -6.72
CA GLU A 248 19.23 -13.15 -6.42
C GLU A 248 18.85 -14.58 -6.80
N ILE A 249 17.61 -15.00 -6.51
CA ILE A 249 17.05 -16.29 -6.91
C ILE A 249 17.05 -16.40 -8.44
N LYS A 250 16.56 -15.37 -9.14
CA LYS A 250 16.55 -15.33 -10.61
C LYS A 250 17.96 -15.49 -11.18
N LYS A 251 18.94 -14.75 -10.66
CA LYS A 251 20.35 -14.88 -11.07
C LYS A 251 20.92 -16.27 -10.78
N LYS A 252 20.69 -16.81 -9.57
CA LYS A 252 21.22 -18.12 -9.11
C LYS A 252 20.72 -19.28 -9.96
N PHE A 253 19.45 -19.24 -10.36
CA PHE A 253 18.80 -20.33 -11.09
C PHE A 253 18.64 -20.08 -12.59
N GLY A 254 19.02 -18.89 -13.08
CA GLY A 254 18.90 -18.52 -14.48
C GLY A 254 17.44 -18.32 -14.91
N LEU A 255 16.63 -17.71 -14.03
CA LEU A 255 15.20 -17.51 -14.23
C LEU A 255 14.88 -16.10 -14.73
N LYS A 256 13.79 -15.97 -15.49
CA LYS A 256 13.20 -14.71 -15.95
C LYS A 256 11.69 -14.77 -15.77
N ASP A 257 11.06 -13.65 -15.41
CA ASP A 257 9.60 -13.60 -15.32
C ASP A 257 8.95 -13.79 -16.69
N GLY A 258 7.75 -14.35 -16.69
CA GLY A 258 6.97 -14.67 -17.88
C GLY A 258 6.26 -16.02 -17.80
N GLY A 259 5.35 -16.24 -18.75
CA GLY A 259 4.47 -17.41 -18.80
C GLY A 259 3.40 -17.38 -17.71
N ASP A 260 2.68 -18.49 -17.58
CA ASP A 260 1.48 -18.61 -16.73
C ASP A 260 1.74 -19.27 -15.36
N HIS A 261 2.97 -19.73 -15.16
CA HIS A 261 3.39 -20.40 -13.94
C HIS A 261 4.07 -19.45 -12.95
N PHE A 262 3.95 -19.80 -11.67
CA PHE A 262 4.60 -19.12 -10.57
C PHE A 262 5.48 -20.10 -9.81
N LEU A 263 6.69 -19.65 -9.47
CA LEU A 263 7.60 -20.36 -8.57
C LEU A 263 7.81 -19.52 -7.33
N ILE A 264 7.21 -19.96 -6.23
CA ILE A 264 7.21 -19.24 -4.96
C ILE A 264 8.25 -19.83 -4.03
N PHE A 265 9.16 -19.01 -3.52
CA PHE A 265 10.12 -19.39 -2.50
C PHE A 265 9.68 -18.81 -1.16
N CYS A 266 9.44 -19.70 -0.19
CA CYS A 266 9.02 -19.27 1.13
C CYS A 266 9.39 -20.26 2.23
N GLU A 267 9.34 -19.80 3.46
CA GLU A 267 9.29 -20.64 4.64
C GLU A 267 7.85 -21.01 4.98
N THR A 268 7.67 -22.23 5.45
CA THR A 268 6.41 -22.75 5.97
C THR A 268 6.68 -23.33 7.35
N GLU A 269 5.74 -23.22 8.28
CA GLU A 269 5.97 -23.72 9.65
C GLU A 269 6.04 -25.25 9.70
N ALA A 270 5.18 -25.92 8.93
CA ALA A 270 5.11 -27.37 8.91
C ALA A 270 6.31 -28.05 8.22
N VAL A 271 6.93 -27.42 7.20
CA VAL A 271 7.94 -28.08 6.36
C VAL A 271 9.23 -27.27 6.14
N GLY A 272 9.34 -26.07 6.70
CA GLY A 272 10.51 -25.19 6.55
C GLY A 272 10.60 -24.54 5.15
N LEU A 273 11.82 -24.24 4.69
CA LEU A 273 12.07 -23.61 3.39
C LEU A 273 11.63 -24.50 2.22
N ARG A 274 10.77 -23.97 1.34
CA ARG A 274 10.21 -24.66 0.19
C ARG A 274 10.17 -23.79 -1.06
N ALA A 275 10.09 -24.49 -2.20
CA ALA A 275 9.67 -23.94 -3.47
C ALA A 275 8.30 -24.53 -3.82
N ILE A 276 7.34 -23.68 -4.21
CA ILE A 276 5.97 -24.05 -4.55
C ILE A 276 5.74 -23.69 -6.02
N TRP A 277 5.39 -24.70 -6.83
CA TRP A 277 5.00 -24.52 -8.22
C TRP A 277 3.49 -24.34 -8.32
N CYS A 278 3.09 -23.21 -8.89
CA CYS A 278 1.69 -22.83 -8.98
C CYS A 278 1.30 -22.40 -10.41
N GLU A 279 0.00 -22.45 -10.67
CA GLU A 279 -0.65 -21.83 -11.83
C GLU A 279 -1.69 -20.83 -11.35
N ARG A 280 -2.03 -19.86 -12.20
CA ARG A 280 -3.18 -18.99 -11.94
C ARG A 280 -4.46 -19.81 -11.98
N VAL A 281 -5.40 -19.47 -11.08
CA VAL A 281 -6.80 -19.91 -11.19
C VAL A 281 -7.44 -19.27 -12.42
#